data_AF-A0A953FA97-F1
#
_entry.id   AF-A0A953FA97-F1
#
_cell.length_a   1.000
_cell.length_b   1.000
_cell.length_c   1.000
_cell.angle_alpha   90.00
_cell.angle_beta   90.00
_cell.angle_gamma   90.00
#
_symmetry.space_group_name_H-M   'P 1'
#
loop_
_entity.id
_entity.type
_entity.pdbx_description
1 polymer ?
#
loop_
_entity_poly.entity_id
_entity_poly.type
_entity_poly.pdbx_seq_one_letter_code
_entity_poly.pdbx_strand_id
1 'polypeptide(L)'
;NSQGTYPLQLLEDVNKVAFKCLEERMLVELSKALVRVAVKKVEEAELRKNNDQLGSLLGVFNAITEKADTRNWQTLPHTISYARVPLSTGSNDVTFKRVTTGGQEQVNTFHYTAEKGKTLFHTFTSLESHYPSY
;
A
#
# COMPACT_ATOMS: atom_id res chain seq x y z
N ASN A 1 -33.45 7.61 -16.74
CA ASN A 1 -33.76 6.85 -15.51
C ASN A 1 -32.51 6.74 -14.66
N SER A 2 -32.43 7.52 -13.58
CA SER A 2 -31.29 7.54 -12.64
C SER A 2 -31.44 6.55 -11.47
N GLN A 3 -32.46 5.70 -11.48
CA GLN A 3 -32.68 4.68 -10.45
C GLN A 3 -32.07 3.35 -10.90
N GLY A 4 -31.00 2.93 -10.23
CA GLY A 4 -30.32 1.66 -10.49
C GLY A 4 -29.25 1.39 -9.44
N THR A 5 -28.92 0.11 -9.26
CA THR A 5 -27.80 -0.31 -8.40
C THR A 5 -26.55 -0.40 -9.26
N TYR A 6 -25.49 0.31 -8.87
CA TYR A 6 -24.22 0.32 -9.58
C TYR A 6 -23.18 -0.43 -8.73
N PRO A 7 -22.74 -1.63 -9.17
CA PRO A 7 -21.75 -2.38 -8.41
C PRO A 7 -20.39 -1.65 -8.41
N LEU A 8 -19.67 -1.74 -7.29
CA LEU A 8 -18.29 -1.29 -7.23
C LEU A 8 -17.43 -2.16 -8.13
N GLN A 9 -16.61 -1.51 -8.97
CA GLN A 9 -15.61 -2.17 -9.78
C GLN A 9 -14.25 -2.05 -9.10
N LEU A 10 -13.56 -3.17 -8.93
CA LEU A 10 -12.19 -3.21 -8.46
C LEU A 10 -11.30 -2.45 -9.44
N LEU A 11 -10.63 -1.41 -8.96
CA LEU A 11 -9.61 -0.70 -9.73
C LEU A 11 -8.22 -1.29 -9.46
N GLU A 12 -7.90 -1.47 -8.18
CA GLU A 12 -6.58 -1.94 -7.76
C GLU A 12 -6.64 -2.72 -6.44
N ASP A 13 -5.84 -3.78 -6.37
CA ASP A 13 -5.54 -4.52 -5.14
C ASP A 13 -4.17 -4.08 -4.63
N VAL A 14 -4.18 -3.07 -3.77
CA VAL A 14 -2.97 -2.43 -3.23
C VAL A 14 -2.15 -3.42 -2.42
N ASN A 15 -2.81 -4.37 -1.74
CA ASN A 15 -2.10 -5.40 -0.97
C ASN A 15 -1.30 -6.33 -1.88
N LYS A 16 -1.89 -6.79 -2.98
CA LYS A 16 -1.18 -7.63 -3.96
C LYS A 16 0.08 -6.93 -4.49
N VAL A 17 -0.05 -5.66 -4.86
CA VAL A 17 1.09 -4.85 -5.33
C VAL A 17 2.13 -4.67 -4.22
N ALA A 18 1.69 -4.34 -3.00
CA ALA A 18 2.59 -4.14 -1.86
C ALA A 18 3.40 -5.40 -1.53
N PHE A 19 2.77 -6.57 -1.45
CA PHE A 19 3.47 -7.83 -1.21
C PHE A 19 4.43 -8.18 -2.34
N LYS A 20 4.04 -7.95 -3.59
CA LYS A 20 4.93 -8.19 -4.74
C LYS A 20 6.15 -7.27 -4.70
N CYS A 21 5.94 -5.98 -4.48
CA CYS A 21 7.03 -5.00 -4.35
C CYS A 21 7.94 -5.30 -3.15
N LEU A 22 7.36 -5.76 -2.03
CA LEU A 22 8.12 -6.14 -0.85
C LEU A 22 9.01 -7.34 -1.13
N GLU A 23 8.48 -8.39 -1.76
CA GLU A 23 9.22 -9.58 -2.15
C GLU A 23 10.40 -9.25 -3.08
N GLU A 24 10.15 -8.47 -4.13
CA GLU A 24 11.18 -8.06 -5.09
C GLU A 24 12.30 -7.25 -4.42
N ARG A 25 11.94 -6.28 -3.57
CA ARG A 25 12.93 -5.45 -2.85
C ARG A 25 13.71 -6.26 -1.83
N MET A 26 13.04 -7.17 -1.11
CA MET A 26 13.68 -8.01 -0.10
C MET A 26 14.78 -8.88 -0.73
N LEU A 27 14.49 -9.51 -1.87
CA LEU A 27 15.49 -10.33 -2.58
C LEU A 27 16.72 -9.52 -3.00
N VAL A 28 16.50 -8.33 -3.56
CA VAL A 28 17.59 -7.44 -4.01
C VAL A 28 18.43 -6.97 -2.82
N GLU A 29 17.80 -6.49 -1.74
CA GLU A 29 18.53 -5.95 -0.60
C GLU A 29 19.25 -7.05 0.20
N LEU A 30 18.64 -8.23 0.36
CA LEU A 30 19.31 -9.39 0.96
C LEU A 30 20.53 -9.82 0.14
N SER A 31 20.40 -9.87 -1.19
CA SER A 31 21.50 -10.23 -2.09
C SER A 31 22.67 -9.24 -1.96
N LYS A 32 22.37 -7.94 -1.97
CA LYS A 32 23.39 -6.90 -1.76
C LYS A 32 24.04 -7.02 -0.38
N ALA A 33 23.26 -7.27 0.67
CA ALA A 33 23.78 -7.45 2.02
C ALA A 33 24.74 -8.65 2.10
N LEU A 34 24.38 -9.78 1.50
CA LEU A 34 25.23 -10.97 1.44
C LEU A 34 26.54 -10.71 0.67
N VAL A 35 26.47 -10.03 -0.48
CA VAL A 35 27.66 -9.63 -1.24
C VAL A 35 28.54 -8.70 -0.41
N ARG A 36 27.98 -7.69 0.25
CA ARG A 36 28.72 -6.79 1.15
C ARG A 36 29.40 -7.56 2.28
N VAL A 37 28.73 -8.53 2.87
CA VAL A 37 29.30 -9.40 3.92
C VAL A 37 30.45 -10.24 3.37
N ALA A 38 30.27 -10.86 2.20
CA ALA A 38 31.30 -11.69 1.58
C ALA A 38 32.57 -10.89 1.26
N VAL A 39 32.42 -9.69 0.67
CA VAL A 39 33.55 -8.79 0.36
C VAL A 39 34.29 -8.41 1.65
N LYS A 40 33.57 -7.97 2.69
CA LYS A 40 34.18 -7.65 4.00
C LYS A 40 34.91 -8.84 4.61
N LYS A 41 34.39 -10.07 4.46
CA LYS A 41 35.05 -11.28 4.98
C LYS A 41 36.34 -11.61 4.24
N VAL A 42 36.40 -11.38 2.93
CA VAL A 42 37.63 -11.52 2.14
C VAL A 42 38.66 -10.48 2.58
N GLU A 43 38.25 -9.21 2.72
CA GLU A 43 39.12 -8.14 3.22
C GLU A 43 39.65 -8.45 4.64
N GLU A 44 38.77 -8.85 5.56
CA GLU A 44 39.15 -9.29 6.91
C GLU A 44 40.15 -10.45 6.87
N ALA A 45 39.95 -11.45 6.00
CA ALA A 45 40.83 -12.61 5.88
C ALA A 45 42.23 -12.23 5.35
N GLU A 46 42.34 -11.25 4.46
CA GLU A 46 43.63 -10.73 3.99
C GLU A 46 44.31 -9.81 5.01
N LEU A 47 43.54 -8.98 5.73
CA LEU A 47 44.05 -8.09 6.77
C LEU A 47 44.51 -8.86 8.02
N ARG A 48 43.85 -9.97 8.38
CA ARG A 48 44.31 -10.89 9.43
C ARG A 48 45.70 -11.46 9.18
N LYS A 49 46.14 -11.50 7.91
CA LYS A 49 47.51 -11.88 7.56
C LYS A 49 48.52 -10.76 7.81
N ASN A 50 48.09 -9.51 8.02
CA ASN A 50 48.95 -8.32 8.06
C ASN A 50 48.90 -7.45 9.34
N ASN A 51 47.81 -7.40 10.13
CA ASN A 51 47.79 -6.99 11.55
C ASN A 51 46.34 -6.94 12.09
N ASP A 52 46.09 -7.50 13.28
CA ASP A 52 44.74 -7.88 13.78
C ASP A 52 43.84 -6.73 14.29
N GLN A 53 44.37 -5.53 14.52
CA GLN A 53 43.69 -4.55 15.40
C GLN A 53 42.90 -3.44 14.70
N LEU A 54 43.10 -3.20 13.39
CA LEU A 54 42.46 -2.07 12.67
C LEU A 54 41.22 -2.44 11.85
N GLY A 55 41.01 -3.72 11.51
CA GLY A 55 39.94 -4.16 10.61
C GLY A 55 38.54 -4.25 11.24
N SER A 56 38.44 -4.59 12.53
CA SER A 56 37.16 -4.89 13.18
C SER A 56 36.34 -3.64 13.55
N LEU A 57 36.99 -2.50 13.80
CA LEU A 57 36.32 -1.29 14.28
C LEU A 57 35.52 -0.56 13.18
N LEU A 58 35.98 -0.61 11.92
CA LEU A 58 35.29 0.00 10.77
C LEU A 58 34.09 -0.84 10.26
N GLY A 59 34.12 -2.16 10.46
CA GLY A 59 33.06 -3.08 10.06
C GLY A 59 31.77 -2.89 10.86
N VAL A 60 31.89 -2.63 12.16
CA VAL A 60 30.78 -2.39 13.09
C VAL A 60 30.13 -1.03 12.82
N PHE A 61 30.92 0.02 12.57
CA PHE A 61 30.39 1.37 12.35
C PHE A 61 29.45 1.46 11.13
N ASN A 62 29.78 0.79 10.03
CA ASN A 62 28.96 0.80 8.81
C ASN A 62 27.66 -0.02 8.90
N ALA A 63 27.62 -1.05 9.76
CA ALA A 63 26.39 -1.82 9.98
C ALA A 63 25.34 -1.03 10.80
N ILE A 64 25.80 -0.08 11.62
CA ILE A 64 24.94 0.72 12.51
C ILE A 64 24.33 1.93 11.77
N THR A 65 24.95 2.40 10.67
CA THR A 65 24.46 3.58 9.93
C THR A 65 23.37 3.26 8.89
N GLU A 66 22.97 2.00 8.71
CA GLU A 66 21.89 1.64 7.78
C GLU A 66 20.55 2.18 8.32
N LYS A 67 20.06 3.25 7.70
CA LYS A 67 18.85 3.96 8.14
C LYS A 67 17.62 3.11 7.83
N ALA A 68 16.99 2.57 8.88
CA ALA A 68 15.76 1.80 8.75
C ALA A 68 14.64 2.65 8.10
N ASP A 69 13.84 2.02 7.24
CA ASP A 69 12.68 2.67 6.65
C ASP A 69 11.65 2.96 7.76
N THR A 70 11.43 4.24 8.03
CA THR A 70 10.51 4.74 9.06
C THR A 70 9.16 5.15 8.46
N ARG A 71 8.91 4.84 7.18
CA ARG A 71 7.62 5.09 6.55
C ARG A 71 6.55 4.18 7.16
N ASN A 72 5.57 4.81 7.79
CA ASN A 72 4.42 4.12 8.35
C ASN A 72 3.44 3.73 7.24
N TRP A 73 3.55 2.50 6.73
CA TRP A 73 2.61 1.95 5.76
C TRP A 73 1.33 1.37 6.39
N GLN A 74 1.11 1.51 7.71
CA GLN A 74 -0.03 0.89 8.41
C GLN A 74 -1.41 1.38 7.93
N THR A 75 -1.50 2.44 7.12
CA THR A 75 -2.78 3.06 6.72
C THR A 75 -3.11 2.93 5.23
N LEU A 76 -2.35 2.14 4.47
CA LEU A 76 -2.70 1.90 3.06
C LEU A 76 -4.02 1.12 2.95
N PRO A 77 -4.99 1.58 2.13
CA PRO A 77 -6.22 0.86 1.94
C PRO A 77 -5.94 -0.48 1.23
N HIS A 78 -6.56 -1.56 1.69
CA HIS A 78 -6.42 -2.90 1.10
C HIS A 78 -6.78 -2.90 -0.40
N THR A 79 -7.84 -2.18 -0.75
CA THR A 79 -8.46 -2.21 -2.08
C THR A 79 -8.98 -0.83 -2.45
N ILE A 80 -8.85 -0.47 -3.73
CA ILE A 80 -9.46 0.71 -4.31
C ILE A 80 -10.50 0.26 -5.33
N SER A 81 -11.74 0.73 -5.15
CA SER A 81 -12.86 0.44 -6.05
C SER A 81 -13.57 1.72 -6.45
N TYR A 82 -14.23 1.71 -7.60
CA TYR A 82 -14.99 2.84 -8.09
C TYR A 82 -16.31 2.41 -8.73
N ALA A 83 -17.28 3.33 -8.77
CA ALA A 83 -18.50 3.18 -9.55
C ALA A 83 -18.82 4.51 -10.22
N ARG A 84 -19.36 4.45 -11.45
CA ARG A 84 -19.89 5.62 -12.15
C ARG A 84 -21.41 5.62 -12.03
N VAL A 85 -21.94 6.61 -11.32
CA VAL A 85 -23.38 6.75 -11.08
C VAL A 85 -23.90 7.91 -11.94
N PRO A 86 -24.77 7.67 -12.94
CA PRO A 86 -25.40 8.75 -13.71
C PRO A 86 -26.39 9.50 -12.83
N LEU A 87 -26.21 10.82 -12.73
CA LEU A 87 -27.07 11.71 -11.97
C LEU A 87 -28.04 12.46 -12.89
N SER A 88 -29.24 12.74 -12.38
CA SER A 88 -30.19 13.65 -13.02
C SER A 88 -29.79 15.09 -12.72
N THR A 89 -30.05 16.05 -13.61
CA THR A 89 -29.82 17.47 -13.30
C THR A 89 -30.66 17.90 -12.11
N GLY A 90 -30.07 18.63 -11.16
CA GLY A 90 -30.69 18.99 -9.89
C GLY A 90 -30.26 18.08 -8.73
N SER A 91 -31.13 17.91 -7.73
CA SER A 91 -30.82 17.16 -6.51
C SER A 91 -30.87 15.65 -6.75
N ASN A 92 -29.87 14.93 -6.23
CA ASN A 92 -29.76 13.48 -6.29
C ASN A 92 -29.31 12.93 -4.94
N ASP A 93 -29.97 11.86 -4.51
CA ASP A 93 -29.57 11.08 -3.36
C ASP A 93 -28.93 9.79 -3.85
N VAL A 94 -27.70 9.53 -3.40
CA VAL A 94 -26.95 8.32 -3.74
C VAL A 94 -26.64 7.58 -2.46
N THR A 95 -27.16 6.36 -2.37
CA THR A 95 -26.91 5.48 -1.23
C THR A 95 -25.74 4.55 -1.52
N PHE A 96 -24.72 4.64 -0.69
CA PHE A 96 -23.59 3.72 -0.67
C PHE A 96 -23.80 2.67 0.43
N LYS A 97 -23.85 1.41 0.02
CA LYS A 97 -23.99 0.26 0.92
C LYS A 97 -22.69 -0.53 0.97
N ARG A 98 -22.26 -0.90 2.16
CA ARG A 98 -21.05 -1.70 2.41
C ARG A 98 -21.28 -2.70 3.53
N VAL A 99 -20.47 -3.74 3.56
CA VAL A 99 -20.47 -4.72 4.66
C VAL A 99 -19.16 -4.57 5.41
N THR A 100 -19.21 -4.55 6.73
CA THR A 100 -18.01 -4.51 7.56
C THR A 100 -17.35 -5.89 7.64
N THR A 101 -16.11 -5.96 8.10
CA THR A 101 -15.43 -7.24 8.41
C THR A 101 -16.24 -8.09 9.41
N GLY A 102 -17.05 -7.48 10.26
CA GLY A 102 -17.95 -8.17 11.20
C GLY A 102 -19.31 -8.58 10.60
N GLY A 103 -19.49 -8.45 9.28
CA GLY A 103 -20.73 -8.82 8.58
C GLY A 103 -21.89 -7.83 8.74
N GLN A 104 -21.66 -6.66 9.33
CA GLN A 104 -22.71 -5.65 9.51
C GLN A 104 -22.85 -4.80 8.24
N GLU A 105 -24.09 -4.62 7.76
CA GLU A 105 -24.37 -3.68 6.68
C GLU A 105 -24.28 -2.24 7.23
N GLN A 106 -23.52 -1.40 6.53
CA GLN A 106 -23.47 0.03 6.77
C GLN A 106 -23.94 0.78 5.53
N VAL A 107 -24.74 1.81 5.76
CA VAL A 107 -25.38 2.60 4.72
C VAL A 107 -25.01 4.06 4.91
N ASN A 108 -24.47 4.67 3.86
CA ASN A 108 -24.14 6.09 3.82
C ASN A 108 -24.89 6.73 2.65
N THR A 109 -25.68 7.77 2.92
CA THR A 109 -26.36 8.54 1.86
C THR A 109 -25.58 9.81 1.59
N PHE A 110 -25.34 10.09 0.31
CA PHE A 110 -24.68 11.29 -0.17
C PHE A 110 -25.65 12.10 -1.02
N HIS A 111 -25.69 13.40 -0.78
CA HIS A 111 -26.55 14.33 -1.51
C HIS A 111 -25.71 15.11 -2.52
N TYR A 112 -26.12 15.10 -3.78
CA TYR A 112 -25.43 15.79 -4.86
C TYR A 112 -26.38 16.72 -5.62
N THR A 113 -25.91 17.92 -5.92
CA THR A 113 -26.56 18.78 -6.91
C THR A 113 -25.79 18.70 -8.21
N ALA A 114 -26.37 18.06 -9.22
CA ALA A 114 -25.71 17.82 -10.50
C ALA A 114 -26.14 18.85 -11.55
N GLU A 115 -25.18 19.36 -12.32
CA GLU A 115 -25.41 20.24 -13.45
C GLU A 115 -25.16 19.50 -14.77
N LYS A 116 -25.89 19.87 -15.82
CA LYS A 116 -25.77 19.22 -17.14
C LYS A 116 -24.33 19.33 -17.66
N GLY A 117 -23.75 18.19 -18.03
CA GLY A 117 -22.39 18.10 -18.60
C GLY A 117 -21.25 18.17 -17.58
N LYS A 118 -21.54 18.30 -16.27
CA LYS A 118 -20.50 18.26 -15.22
C LYS A 118 -20.33 16.85 -14.65
N THR A 119 -19.11 16.53 -14.25
CA THR A 119 -18.78 15.31 -13.51
C THR A 119 -18.37 15.68 -12.09
N LEU A 120 -18.95 14.99 -11.11
CA LEU A 120 -18.61 15.14 -9.69
C LEU A 120 -17.76 13.95 -9.26
N PHE A 121 -16.76 14.22 -8.42
CA PHE A 121 -15.91 13.20 -7.81
C PHE A 121 -16.10 13.24 -6.30
N HIS A 122 -16.30 12.06 -5.70
CA HIS A 122 -16.38 11.89 -4.26
C HIS A 122 -15.50 10.71 -3.86
N THR A 123 -14.61 10.92 -2.89
CA THR A 123 -13.76 9.87 -2.31
C THR A 123 -14.28 9.45 -0.95
N PHE A 124 -14.41 8.14 -0.74
CA PHE A 124 -14.80 7.57 0.55
C PHE A 124 -13.77 6.54 1.00
N THR A 125 -13.42 6.52 2.28
CA THR A 125 -12.41 5.61 2.83
C THR A 125 -12.91 5.00 4.13
N SER A 126 -12.57 3.73 4.35
CA SER A 126 -12.91 3.00 5.56
C SER A 126 -11.94 1.87 5.84
N LEU A 127 -11.62 1.70 7.13
CA LEU A 127 -10.78 0.60 7.62
C LEU A 127 -11.58 -0.69 7.86
N GLU A 128 -12.88 -0.57 8.11
CA GLU A 128 -13.71 -1.70 8.54
C GLU A 128 -14.42 -2.41 7.38
N SER A 129 -14.28 -1.91 6.14
CA SER A 129 -15.09 -2.38 5.02
C SER A 129 -14.46 -3.57 4.32
N HIS A 130 -15.27 -4.61 4.09
CA HIS A 130 -14.88 -5.82 3.38
C HIS A 130 -15.23 -5.71 1.89
N TYR A 131 -14.37 -6.26 1.02
CA TYR A 131 -14.66 -6.37 -0.40
C TYR A 131 -15.52 -7.62 -0.65
N PRO A 132 -16.71 -7.53 -1.29
CA PRO A 132 -17.57 -8.67 -1.52
C PRO A 132 -16.91 -9.68 -2.46
N SER A 133 -16.73 -10.92 -2.01
CA SER A 133 -16.41 -12.07 -2.85
C SER A 133 -17.65 -12.46 -3.66
N TYR A 134 -17.60 -12.27 -4.99
CA TYR A 134 -18.61 -12.76 -5.93
C TYR A 134 -18.29 -14.19 -6.39
#